data_AF-A0A4W5JVC9-F1
#
_entry.id   AF-A0A4W5JVC9-F1
#
_cell.length_a   1.000
_cell.length_b   1.000
_cell.length_c   1.000
_cell.angle_alpha   90.00
_cell.angle_beta   90.00
_cell.angle_gamma   90.00
#
_symmetry.space_group_name_H-M   'P 1'
#
loop_
_entity.id
_entity.type
_entity.pdbx_description
1 polymer ?
#
loop_
_entity_poly.entity_id
_entity_poly.type
_entity_poly.pdbx_seq_one_letter_code
_entity_poly.pdbx_strand_id
1 'polypeptide(L)'
;MVSYVTKVILQSLQLLLVLLKTDVQSHILMQNPPGLPSIVVTWLVCGLRGTRFIIDWHNYGYTIMALSHGPDHLIVRLAQWYEQLFGRFSSHNLCVTNSMKEDLQNNWNIK
;
A
#
# COMPACT_ATOMS: atom_id res chain seq x y z
N MET A 1 12.28 1.48 -18.95
CA MET A 1 10.86 1.14 -18.69
C MET A 1 10.64 -0.36 -18.48
N VAL A 2 11.06 -1.24 -19.41
CA VAL A 2 10.93 -2.72 -19.28
C VAL A 2 11.48 -3.25 -17.96
N SER A 3 12.72 -2.90 -17.59
CA SER A 3 13.35 -3.36 -16.34
C SER A 3 12.55 -2.99 -15.07
N TYR A 4 11.92 -1.81 -15.03
CA TYR A 4 11.09 -1.39 -13.89
C TYR A 4 9.80 -2.19 -13.79
N VAL A 5 9.11 -2.40 -14.92
CA VAL A 5 7.89 -3.21 -14.97
C VAL A 5 8.21 -4.66 -14.57
N THR A 6 9.28 -5.23 -15.12
CA THR A 6 9.76 -6.56 -14.74
C THR A 6 10.06 -6.64 -13.24
N LYS A 7 10.74 -5.63 -12.68
CA LYS A 7 11.05 -5.58 -11.24
C LYS A 7 9.78 -5.56 -10.39
N VAL A 8 8.80 -4.73 -10.74
CA VAL A 8 7.52 -4.65 -10.00
C VAL A 8 6.77 -5.97 -10.05
N ILE A 9 6.69 -6.62 -11.22
CA ILE A 9 6.03 -7.92 -11.37
C ILE A 9 6.75 -8.99 -10.55
N LEU A 10 8.07 -9.09 -10.67
CA LEU A 10 8.86 -10.09 -9.94
C LEU A 10 8.78 -9.87 -8.42
N GLN A 11 8.87 -8.62 -7.95
CA GLN A 11 8.73 -8.30 -6.53
C GLN A 11 7.32 -8.59 -6.01
N SER A 12 6.28 -8.36 -6.81
CA SER A 12 4.89 -8.71 -6.45
C SER A 12 4.72 -10.22 -6.30
N LEU A 13 5.22 -10.99 -7.28
CA LEU A 13 5.15 -12.46 -7.26
C LEU A 13 5.99 -13.03 -6.11
N GLN A 14 7.19 -12.51 -5.90
CA GLN A 14 8.05 -12.91 -4.79
C GLN A 14 7.37 -12.64 -3.45
N LEU A 15 6.82 -11.44 -3.25
CA LEU A 15 6.11 -11.09 -2.01
C LEU A 15 4.88 -11.99 -1.81
N LEU A 16 4.09 -12.22 -2.86
CA LEU A 16 2.94 -13.12 -2.81
C LEU A 16 3.36 -14.54 -2.37
N LEU A 17 4.40 -15.10 -3.00
CA LEU A 17 4.90 -16.44 -2.67
C LEU A 17 5.47 -16.51 -1.25
N VAL A 18 6.17 -15.48 -0.78
CA VAL A 18 6.68 -15.42 0.58
C VAL A 18 5.53 -15.42 1.58
N LEU A 19 4.56 -14.53 1.41
CA LEU A 19 3.40 -14.44 2.31
C LEU A 19 2.55 -15.72 2.28
N LEU A 20 2.41 -16.38 1.13
CA LEU A 20 1.71 -17.67 1.01
C LEU A 20 2.47 -18.87 1.59
N LYS A 21 3.79 -18.75 1.81
CA LYS A 21 4.61 -19.80 2.44
C LYS A 21 4.77 -19.61 3.95
N THR A 22 4.63 -18.39 4.45
CA THR A 22 4.60 -18.13 5.89
C THR A 22 3.35 -18.75 6.52
N ASP A 23 3.45 -19.16 7.78
CA ASP A 23 2.30 -19.61 8.56
C ASP A 23 1.20 -18.55 8.59
N VAL A 24 -0.05 -18.99 8.72
CA VAL A 24 -1.19 -18.09 8.83
C VAL A 24 -1.06 -17.27 10.10
N GLN A 25 -0.99 -15.95 9.94
CA GLN A 25 -0.99 -15.00 11.05
C GLN A 25 -2.38 -14.45 11.28
N SER A 26 -2.69 -14.04 12.51
CA SER A 26 -3.94 -13.34 12.80
C SER A 26 -3.95 -11.93 12.21
N HIS A 27 -2.78 -11.29 12.11
CA HIS A 27 -2.59 -9.94 11.59
C HIS A 27 -1.35 -9.85 10.71
N ILE A 28 -1.40 -9.00 9.68
CA ILE A 28 -0.22 -8.56 8.94
C ILE A 28 -0.18 -7.03 8.99
N LEU A 29 0.95 -6.48 9.44
CA LEU A 29 1.24 -5.06 9.48
C LEU A 29 2.13 -4.68 8.28
N MET A 30 1.66 -3.79 7.43
CA MET A 30 2.43 -3.26 6.31
C MET A 30 2.80 -1.80 6.55
N GLN A 31 4.08 -1.50 6.44
CA GLN A 31 4.65 -0.16 6.56
C GLN A 31 4.54 0.59 5.23
N ASN A 32 3.85 1.74 5.19
CA ASN A 32 3.76 2.59 4.00
C ASN A 32 4.56 3.89 4.20
N PRO A 33 5.61 4.17 3.39
CA PRO A 33 6.14 3.41 2.24
C PRO A 33 7.05 2.21 2.62
N PRO A 34 7.25 1.24 1.71
CA PRO A 34 6.71 1.13 0.35
C PRO A 34 5.28 0.54 0.30
N GLY A 35 4.33 1.25 -0.32
CA GLY A 35 2.92 0.81 -0.49
C GLY A 35 2.58 0.18 -1.85
N LEU A 36 3.36 0.46 -2.89
CA LEU A 36 3.21 -0.12 -4.24
C LEU A 36 4.31 -1.16 -4.46
N PRO A 37 4.01 -2.42 -4.85
CA PRO A 37 2.72 -3.10 -5.03
C PRO A 37 2.22 -3.82 -3.76
N SER A 38 2.87 -3.60 -2.62
CA SER A 38 2.68 -4.34 -1.37
C SER A 38 1.26 -4.29 -0.81
N ILE A 39 0.54 -3.15 -0.93
CA ILE A 39 -0.83 -3.03 -0.41
C ILE A 39 -1.74 -4.09 -1.05
N VAL A 40 -1.75 -4.21 -2.39
CA VAL A 40 -2.60 -5.18 -3.11
C VAL A 40 -2.21 -6.61 -2.78
N VAL A 41 -0.92 -6.92 -2.80
CA VAL A 41 -0.44 -8.28 -2.54
C VAL A 41 -0.80 -8.71 -1.13
N THR A 42 -0.59 -7.84 -0.15
CA THR A 42 -0.89 -8.13 1.26
C THR A 42 -2.39 -8.22 1.50
N TRP A 43 -3.17 -7.29 0.94
CA TRP A 43 -4.63 -7.33 1.00
C TRP A 43 -5.20 -8.65 0.43
N LEU A 44 -4.70 -9.08 -0.73
CA LEU A 44 -5.13 -10.33 -1.36
C LEU A 44 -4.82 -11.55 -0.47
N VAL A 45 -3.61 -11.62 0.10
CA VAL A 45 -3.25 -12.73 1.00
C VAL A 45 -4.09 -12.70 2.27
N CYS A 46 -4.34 -11.53 2.84
CA CYS A 46 -5.21 -11.35 4.00
C CYS A 46 -6.63 -11.85 3.72
N GLY A 47 -7.20 -11.50 2.57
CA GLY A 47 -8.52 -11.98 2.13
C GLY A 47 -8.58 -13.51 1.96
N LEU A 48 -7.54 -14.11 1.37
CA LEU A 48 -7.46 -15.57 1.18
C LEU A 48 -7.32 -16.35 2.49
N ARG A 49 -6.68 -15.76 3.50
CA ARG A 49 -6.32 -16.44 4.76
C ARG A 49 -7.20 -16.07 5.96
N GLY A 50 -8.12 -15.12 5.80
CA GLY A 50 -8.88 -14.58 6.93
C GLY A 50 -8.01 -13.80 7.93
N THR A 51 -6.86 -13.29 7.47
CA THR A 51 -5.93 -12.48 8.28
C THR A 51 -6.36 -11.02 8.28
N ARG A 52 -6.24 -10.33 9.41
CA ARG A 52 -6.52 -8.89 9.50
C ARG A 52 -5.36 -8.09 8.90
N PHE A 53 -5.68 -7.20 7.98
CA PHE A 53 -4.69 -6.34 7.31
C PHE A 53 -4.56 -5.00 8.05
N ILE A 54 -3.37 -4.61 8.46
CA ILE A 54 -3.09 -3.31 9.10
C ILE A 54 -2.11 -2.53 8.22
N ILE A 55 -2.40 -1.26 7.94
CA ILE A 55 -1.48 -0.35 7.27
C ILE A 55 -0.95 0.67 8.26
N ASP A 56 0.36 0.86 8.28
CA ASP A 56 1.04 1.88 9.06
C ASP A 56 1.51 3.02 8.16
N TRP A 57 0.75 4.11 8.15
CA TRP A 57 0.96 5.28 7.31
C TRP A 57 2.02 6.20 7.91
N HIS A 58 3.21 6.17 7.30
CA HIS A 58 4.31 7.10 7.60
C HIS A 58 4.40 8.24 6.61
N ASN A 59 4.11 7.95 5.34
CA ASN A 59 4.08 8.94 4.26
C ASN A 59 3.20 8.42 3.12
N TYR A 60 2.83 9.30 2.19
CA TYR A 60 2.15 8.88 0.97
C TYR A 60 3.16 8.54 -0.12
N GLY A 61 3.08 7.33 -0.67
CA GLY A 61 3.97 6.91 -1.75
C GLY A 61 3.87 7.83 -2.97
N TYR A 62 2.67 8.32 -3.29
CA TYR A 62 2.48 9.24 -4.41
C TYR A 62 3.14 10.61 -4.19
N THR A 63 3.16 11.16 -2.97
CA THR A 63 3.81 12.46 -2.70
C THR A 63 5.33 12.35 -2.84
N ILE A 64 5.91 11.24 -2.39
CA ILE A 64 7.35 10.97 -2.61
C ILE A 64 7.65 10.84 -4.11
N MET A 65 6.80 10.13 -4.85
CA MET A 65 6.96 9.98 -6.30
C MET A 65 6.85 11.33 -7.03
N ALA A 66 6.00 12.24 -6.55
CA ALA A 66 5.84 13.59 -7.07
C ALA A 66 7.11 14.43 -6.97
N LEU A 67 7.97 14.20 -5.95
CA LEU A 67 9.24 14.90 -5.82
C LEU A 67 10.19 14.60 -6.99
N SER A 68 10.11 13.40 -7.58
CA SER A 68 10.98 12.99 -8.69
C SER A 68 10.36 13.21 -10.07
N HIS A 69 9.03 13.08 -10.20
CA HIS A 69 8.35 13.10 -11.51
C HIS A 69 7.50 14.35 -11.75
N GLY A 70 7.26 15.16 -10.70
CA GLY A 70 6.31 16.26 -10.70
C GLY A 70 4.89 15.82 -10.32
N PRO A 71 4.11 16.67 -9.63
CA PRO A 71 2.78 16.32 -9.11
C PRO A 71 1.75 16.02 -10.22
N ASP A 72 1.87 16.66 -11.39
CA ASP A 72 0.92 16.50 -12.51
C ASP A 72 1.22 15.27 -13.38
N HIS A 73 2.31 14.54 -13.09
CA HIS A 73 2.71 13.39 -13.89
C HIS A 73 1.71 12.23 -13.73
N LEU A 74 1.35 11.58 -14.84
CA LEU A 74 0.34 10.51 -14.87
C LEU A 74 0.65 9.39 -13.85
N ILE A 75 1.91 8.99 -13.73
CA ILE A 75 2.34 7.94 -12.79
C ILE A 75 2.06 8.30 -11.33
N VAL A 76 2.17 9.58 -10.96
CA VAL A 76 1.91 10.08 -9.60
C VAL A 76 0.42 10.03 -9.32
N ARG A 77 -0.41 10.45 -10.28
CA ARG A 77 -1.87 10.36 -10.18
C ARG A 77 -2.35 8.91 -10.08
N LEU A 78 -1.74 8.00 -10.83
CA LEU A 78 -2.02 6.56 -10.74
C LEU A 78 -1.61 5.99 -9.38
N ALA A 79 -0.44 6.39 -8.86
CA ALA A 79 0.02 5.98 -7.53
C ALA A 79 -0.93 6.49 -6.43
N GLN A 80 -1.37 7.75 -6.53
CA GLN A 80 -2.33 8.34 -5.60
C GLN A 80 -3.66 7.58 -5.62
N TRP A 81 -4.22 7.35 -6.81
CA TRP A 81 -5.46 6.57 -6.96
C TRP A 81 -5.32 5.15 -6.41
N TYR A 82 -4.19 4.50 -6.65
CA TYR A 82 -3.91 3.16 -6.13
C TYR A 82 -3.88 3.15 -4.59
N GLU A 83 -3.15 4.08 -3.97
CA GLU A 83 -3.07 4.15 -2.50
C GLU A 83 -4.43 4.47 -1.88
N GLN A 84 -5.19 5.37 -2.50
CA GLN A 84 -6.56 5.71 -2.08
C GLN A 84 -7.51 4.51 -2.18
N LEU A 85 -7.49 3.79 -3.29
CA LEU A 85 -8.38 2.67 -3.52
C LEU A 85 -8.05 1.52 -2.56
N PHE A 86 -6.79 1.08 -2.56
CA PHE A 86 -6.41 -0.12 -1.83
C PHE A 86 -6.18 0.11 -0.33
N GLY A 87 -5.84 1.35 0.06
CA GLY A 87 -5.77 1.75 1.46
C GLY A 87 -7.08 1.58 2.21
N ARG A 88 -8.23 1.68 1.52
CA ARG A 88 -9.58 1.47 2.11
C ARG A 88 -9.87 0.03 2.51
N PHE A 89 -9.14 -0.94 1.97
CA PHE A 89 -9.36 -2.35 2.28
C PHE A 89 -8.56 -2.86 3.48
N SER A 90 -7.82 -1.99 4.18
CA SER A 90 -7.23 -2.34 5.46
C SER A 90 -8.31 -2.51 6.52
N SER A 91 -8.06 -3.41 7.48
CA SER A 91 -8.91 -3.58 8.66
C SER A 91 -8.65 -2.49 9.70
N HIS A 92 -7.40 -2.04 9.84
CA HIS A 92 -6.98 -0.99 10.75
C HIS A 92 -5.87 -0.15 10.12
N ASN A 93 -5.77 1.10 10.58
CA ASN A 93 -4.75 2.04 10.12
C ASN A 93 -4.03 2.66 11.31
N LEU A 94 -2.70 2.73 11.23
CA LEU A 94 -1.86 3.52 12.12
C LEU A 94 -1.36 4.75 11.35
N CYS A 95 -1.21 5.88 12.04
CA CYS A 95 -0.78 7.13 11.44
C CYS A 95 0.27 7.78 12.34
N VAL A 96 1.36 8.23 11.75
CA VAL A 96 2.44 8.91 12.49
C VAL A 96 2.02 10.27 13.07
N THR A 97 1.00 10.92 12.48
CA THR A 97 0.47 12.21 12.96
C THR A 97 -1.05 12.25 12.94
N ASN A 98 -1.63 13.12 13.77
CA ASN A 98 -3.07 13.41 13.76
C ASN A 98 -3.51 14.07 12.44
N SER A 99 -2.66 14.92 11.85
CA SER A 99 -2.96 15.56 10.56
C SER A 99 -3.10 14.54 9.43
N MET A 100 -2.25 13.53 9.38
CA MET A 100 -2.34 12.44 8.40
C MET A 100 -3.61 11.62 8.62
N LYS A 101 -3.95 11.33 9.88
CA LYS A 101 -5.21 10.64 10.21
C LYS A 101 -6.43 11.42 9.71
N GLU A 102 -6.49 12.72 9.97
CA GLU A 102 -7.58 13.59 9.49
C GLU A 102 -7.66 13.64 7.97
N ASP A 103 -6.52 13.73 7.28
CA ASP A 103 -6.45 13.72 5.82
C ASP A 103 -6.97 12.39 5.23
N LEU A 104 -6.51 11.25 5.75
CA LEU A 104 -6.97 9.91 5.35
C LEU A 104 -8.48 9.75 5.57
N GLN A 105 -9.01 10.25 6.69
CA GLN A 105 -10.43 10.16 7.01
C GLN A 105 -11.27 11.07 6.11
N ASN A 106 -10.90 12.33 5.97
CA ASN A 106 -11.71 13.33 5.27
C ASN A 106 -11.60 13.22 3.74
N ASN A 107 -10.39 12.98 3.23
CA ASN A 107 -10.14 12.98 1.79
C ASN A 107 -10.24 11.57 1.22
N TRP A 108 -9.78 10.55 1.94
CA TRP A 108 -9.67 9.19 1.41
C TRP A 108 -10.73 8.24 1.97
N ASN A 109 -11.52 8.65 2.97
CA ASN A 109 -12.49 7.79 3.67
C ASN A 109 -11.85 6.51 4.23
N ILE A 110 -10.60 6.62 4.70
CA ILE A 110 -9.85 5.55 5.38
C ILE A 110 -9.92 5.85 6.88
N LYS A 111 -10.41 4.88 7.66
CA LYS A 111 -10.72 5.06 9.09
C LYS A 111 -9.65 4.51 10.02
#